data_AF-A0A542KCX3-F1
#
_entry.id   AF-A0A542KCX3-F1
#
_cell.length_a   1.000
_cell.length_b   1.000
_cell.length_c   1.000
_cell.angle_alpha   90.00
_cell.angle_beta   90.00
_cell.angle_gamma   90.00
#
_symmetry.space_group_name_H-M   'P 1'
#
loop_
_entity.id
_entity.type
_entity.pdbx_description
1 polymer ?
#
loop_
_entity_poly.entity_id
_entity_poly.type
_entity_poly.pdbx_seq_one_letter_code
_entity_poly.pdbx_strand_id
1 'polypeptide(L)'
;MSGLRAQRLAARRAARRGRARRAAMVAVASAVVAVATVTGAISALDGRHDADAAKSVATGSPHLDRQTAAPSPSATVTKSPSPKPASPSPSPSTSLSRSGAAVEREPRPSTVSALLYRHPDSHVLDWVRAHPSDPRTPLIASRIADRPAAVWLTDPSPSAVASQVRAVTSGAAAQRRVPVLVAYAIPDRDCGGASEGGAPDLDAYDRWIDAFASGLGSGEVVVVLEPDSVAQAGCLSAGRRAERFASLARAGRVLKAADPRARVYYDAGHSGWHPAGEQAALLRQAGAASAASSDGIFSNVSNFRTTSDEITYDRRVLDALGGPAGLGAVIDTSRNGNGAPAGGA
;
A
#
# COMPACT_ATOMS: atom_id res chain seq x y z
N MET A 1 27.00 -56.41 -20.90
CA MET A 1 25.53 -56.51 -20.74
C MET A 1 24.98 -56.02 -19.38
N SER A 2 25.78 -55.58 -18.39
CA SER A 2 25.28 -55.21 -17.05
C SER A 2 24.65 -53.81 -16.90
N GLY A 3 24.98 -52.84 -17.76
CA GLY A 3 24.49 -51.45 -17.61
C GLY A 3 23.01 -51.23 -17.92
N LEU A 4 22.48 -51.91 -18.94
CA LEU A 4 21.09 -51.73 -19.40
C LEU A 4 20.05 -52.29 -18.42
N ARG A 5 20.39 -53.34 -17.65
CA ARG A 5 19.51 -53.88 -16.60
C ARG A 5 19.43 -52.94 -15.39
N ALA A 6 20.54 -52.31 -15.01
CA ALA A 6 20.57 -51.35 -13.91
C ALA A 6 19.72 -50.10 -14.20
N GLN A 7 19.80 -49.56 -15.43
CA GLN A 7 18.99 -48.42 -15.85
C GLN A 7 17.49 -48.73 -15.89
N ARG A 8 17.09 -49.92 -16.38
CA ARG A 8 15.69 -50.35 -16.38
C ARG A 8 15.12 -50.53 -14.96
N LEU A 9 15.95 -50.98 -14.00
CA LEU A 9 15.54 -51.11 -12.60
C LEU A 9 15.40 -49.73 -11.92
N ALA A 10 16.29 -48.78 -12.22
CA ALA A 10 16.20 -47.41 -11.71
C ALA A 10 14.94 -46.70 -12.24
N ALA A 11 14.64 -46.82 -13.53
CA ALA A 11 13.43 -46.25 -14.13
C ALA A 11 12.14 -46.84 -13.52
N ARG A 12 12.10 -48.15 -13.26
CA ARG A 12 10.96 -48.81 -12.60
C ARG A 12 10.78 -48.35 -11.15
N ARG A 13 11.88 -48.10 -10.41
CA ARG A 13 11.82 -47.55 -9.04
C ARG A 13 11.34 -46.10 -9.02
N ALA A 14 11.79 -45.28 -9.98
CA ALA A 14 11.32 -43.89 -10.13
C ALA A 14 9.82 -43.82 -10.47
N ALA A 15 9.34 -44.66 -11.39
CA ALA A 15 7.92 -44.72 -11.74
C ALA A 15 7.03 -45.18 -10.57
N ARG A 16 7.49 -46.14 -9.76
CA ARG A 16 6.78 -46.57 -8.53
C ARG A 16 6.72 -45.47 -7.48
N ARG A 17 7.82 -44.72 -7.26
CA ARG A 17 7.82 -43.55 -6.36
C ARG A 17 6.89 -42.44 -6.82
N GLY A 18 6.80 -42.20 -8.14
CA GLY A 18 5.87 -41.23 -8.73
C GLY A 18 4.40 -41.60 -8.53
N ARG A 19 4.04 -42.88 -8.71
CA ARG A 19 2.67 -43.38 -8.44
C ARG A 19 2.30 -43.32 -6.96
N ALA A 20 3.22 -43.68 -6.06
CA ALA A 20 2.98 -43.62 -4.62
C ALA A 20 2.76 -42.17 -4.13
N ARG A 21 3.52 -41.19 -4.64
CA ARG A 21 3.34 -39.77 -4.33
C ARG A 21 2.00 -39.21 -4.85
N ARG A 22 1.56 -39.62 -6.04
CA ARG A 22 0.25 -39.23 -6.57
C ARG A 22 -0.92 -39.84 -5.78
N ALA A 23 -0.80 -41.11 -5.38
CA ALA A 23 -1.81 -41.75 -4.53
C ALA A 23 -1.91 -41.10 -3.13
N ALA A 24 -0.76 -40.71 -2.54
CA ALA A 24 -0.74 -39.99 -1.26
C ALA A 24 -1.36 -38.58 -1.37
N MET A 25 -1.13 -37.85 -2.47
CA MET A 25 -1.77 -36.54 -2.68
C MET A 25 -3.30 -36.63 -2.86
N VAL A 26 -3.80 -37.67 -3.52
CA VAL A 26 -5.26 -37.87 -3.68
C VAL A 26 -5.92 -38.23 -2.33
N ALA A 27 -5.24 -38.97 -1.46
CA ALA A 27 -5.76 -39.31 -0.13
C ALA A 27 -5.84 -38.09 0.83
N VAL A 28 -4.92 -37.12 0.71
CA VAL A 28 -4.95 -35.88 1.53
C VAL A 28 -6.06 -34.93 1.08
N ALA A 29 -6.40 -34.89 -0.22
CA ALA A 29 -7.49 -34.07 -0.74
C ALA A 29 -8.90 -34.59 -0.34
N SER A 30 -9.04 -35.87 0.00
CA SER A 30 -10.32 -36.45 0.46
C SER A 30 -10.59 -36.33 1.96
N ALA A 31 -9.65 -35.79 2.74
CA ALA A 31 -9.79 -35.65 4.20
C ALA A 31 -10.30 -34.27 4.67
N VAL A 32 -10.64 -33.34 3.76
CA VAL A 32 -11.05 -31.96 4.09
C VAL A 32 -12.56 -31.69 3.90
N VAL A 33 -13.40 -32.70 3.61
CA VAL A 33 -14.85 -32.49 3.34
C VAL A 33 -15.78 -33.22 4.34
N ALA A 34 -15.36 -33.44 5.58
CA ALA A 34 -16.29 -33.88 6.61
C ALA A 34 -15.90 -33.33 7.98
N VAL A 35 -16.65 -32.34 8.46
CA VAL A 35 -17.10 -32.10 9.86
C VAL A 35 -17.52 -30.64 9.97
N ALA A 36 -18.83 -30.39 10.03
CA ALA A 36 -19.49 -29.41 10.90
C ALA A 36 -20.96 -29.21 10.48
N THR A 37 -21.82 -30.15 10.89
CA THR A 37 -23.23 -29.83 11.17
C THR A 37 -23.56 -30.32 12.58
N VAL A 38 -24.48 -29.59 13.22
CA VAL A 38 -25.11 -29.79 14.53
C VAL A 38 -24.40 -29.10 15.70
N THR A 39 -24.94 -27.96 16.15
CA THR A 39 -25.69 -27.83 17.42
C THR A 39 -26.31 -26.42 17.51
N GLY A 40 -27.62 -26.30 17.79
CA GLY A 40 -28.21 -25.02 18.21
C GLY A 40 -29.68 -24.74 17.88
N ALA A 41 -30.62 -25.61 18.25
CA ALA A 41 -31.98 -25.20 18.66
C ALA A 41 -32.07 -25.62 20.14
N ILE A 42 -32.63 -24.88 21.10
CA ILE A 42 -34.04 -24.50 21.25
C ILE A 42 -34.10 -23.35 22.30
N SER A 43 -34.83 -22.27 22.00
CA SER A 43 -35.68 -21.56 22.96
C SER A 43 -36.53 -20.53 22.22
N ALA A 44 -37.78 -20.89 21.92
CA ALA A 44 -38.91 -19.97 21.87
C ALA A 44 -40.19 -20.81 21.67
N LEU A 45 -40.98 -20.94 22.74
CA LEU A 45 -42.39 -21.30 22.65
C LEU A 45 -43.20 -20.02 22.75
N ASP A 46 -44.28 -20.03 21.97
CA ASP A 46 -45.47 -19.19 21.96
C ASP A 46 -45.43 -17.81 21.28
N GLY A 47 -46.27 -17.72 20.24
CA GLY A 47 -46.68 -16.46 19.63
C GLY A 47 -47.22 -16.61 18.21
N ARG A 48 -48.42 -17.19 18.05
CA ARG A 48 -49.17 -17.29 16.79
C ARG A 48 -49.45 -15.90 16.15
N HIS A 49 -49.31 -15.78 14.82
CA HIS A 49 -50.40 -15.53 13.85
C HIS A 49 -49.87 -14.99 12.51
N ASP A 50 -50.51 -15.52 11.46
CA ASP A 50 -50.77 -14.99 10.13
C ASP A 50 -49.67 -14.90 9.06
N ALA A 51 -50.05 -15.47 7.93
CA ALA A 51 -49.34 -15.63 6.69
C ALA A 51 -49.43 -14.34 5.86
N ASP A 52 -48.36 -14.01 5.14
CA ASP A 52 -48.50 -13.59 3.76
C ASP A 52 -47.22 -13.81 2.95
N ALA A 53 -47.43 -14.32 1.75
CA ALA A 53 -46.39 -14.64 0.77
C ALA A 53 -45.97 -13.37 0.01
N ALA A 54 -44.67 -13.17 -0.18
CA ALA A 54 -44.16 -12.22 -1.16
C ALA A 54 -42.90 -12.75 -1.85
N LYS A 55 -43.05 -12.98 -3.15
CA LYS A 55 -42.01 -13.34 -4.12
C LYS A 55 -41.06 -12.17 -4.34
N SER A 56 -39.78 -12.50 -4.51
CA SER A 56 -38.73 -11.65 -5.04
C SER A 56 -39.02 -11.21 -6.48
N VAL A 57 -39.08 -9.90 -6.72
CA VAL A 57 -39.08 -9.28 -8.05
C VAL A 57 -37.86 -8.38 -8.16
N ALA A 58 -37.01 -8.69 -9.13
CA ALA A 58 -35.92 -7.83 -9.58
C ALA A 58 -36.52 -6.68 -10.40
N THR A 59 -36.15 -5.43 -10.08
CA THR A 59 -36.55 -4.25 -10.85
C THR A 59 -35.31 -3.60 -11.44
N GLY A 60 -35.34 -3.42 -12.76
CA GLY A 60 -34.25 -2.89 -13.56
C GLY A 60 -33.98 -1.40 -13.36
N SER A 61 -32.86 -0.97 -13.95
CA SER A 61 -32.30 0.38 -13.93
C SER A 61 -33.28 1.47 -14.38
N PRO A 62 -33.31 2.65 -13.75
CA PRO A 62 -33.98 3.80 -14.31
C PRO A 62 -33.10 4.50 -15.35
N HIS A 63 -33.74 4.77 -16.48
CA HIS A 63 -33.27 5.52 -17.62
C HIS A 63 -33.22 7.03 -17.30
N LEU A 64 -32.28 7.73 -17.94
CA LEU A 64 -32.07 9.18 -17.84
C LEU A 64 -33.29 9.96 -18.36
N ASP A 65 -33.81 10.87 -17.53
CA ASP A 65 -34.70 11.95 -17.99
C ASP A 65 -33.94 13.28 -18.04
N ARG A 66 -33.91 13.82 -19.25
CA ARG A 66 -33.32 15.11 -19.61
C ARG A 66 -34.43 16.15 -19.56
N GLN A 67 -34.43 17.01 -18.53
CA GLN A 67 -35.27 18.21 -18.53
C GLN A 67 -34.44 19.48 -18.73
N THR A 68 -34.83 20.16 -19.81
CA THR A 68 -34.46 21.48 -20.28
C THR A 68 -34.93 22.58 -19.33
N ALA A 69 -34.04 23.52 -19.00
CA ALA A 69 -34.42 24.88 -18.62
C ALA A 69 -33.53 25.88 -19.38
N ALA A 70 -34.19 26.79 -20.09
CA ALA A 70 -33.62 27.85 -20.93
C ALA A 70 -33.33 29.13 -20.11
N PRO A 71 -32.59 30.12 -20.66
CA PRO A 71 -31.79 31.09 -19.90
C PRO A 71 -32.39 32.51 -19.83
N SER A 72 -31.84 33.36 -18.95
CA SER A 72 -31.98 34.84 -18.99
C SER A 72 -31.07 35.56 -17.96
N PRO A 73 -30.71 36.86 -18.11
CA PRO A 73 -29.41 37.21 -18.67
C PRO A 73 -28.58 38.25 -17.88
N SER A 74 -27.34 38.46 -18.39
CA SER A 74 -26.51 39.68 -18.36
C SER A 74 -25.90 40.18 -17.05
N ALA A 75 -24.58 40.06 -16.97
CA ALA A 75 -23.72 41.18 -16.56
C ALA A 75 -22.47 41.23 -17.45
N THR A 76 -22.30 42.38 -18.07
CA THR A 76 -21.32 42.79 -19.07
C THR A 76 -19.91 42.89 -18.47
N VAL A 77 -18.90 42.30 -19.10
CA VAL A 77 -17.48 42.62 -18.79
C VAL A 77 -16.78 43.10 -20.06
N THR A 78 -16.39 44.37 -19.99
CA THR A 78 -15.69 45.17 -20.99
C THR A 78 -14.26 44.70 -21.22
N LYS A 79 -13.80 44.79 -22.47
CA LYS A 79 -12.43 44.48 -22.93
C LYS A 79 -11.41 45.57 -22.53
N SER A 80 -10.25 45.15 -22.00
CA SER A 80 -8.83 45.60 -22.22
C SER A 80 -8.46 47.10 -22.08
N PRO A 81 -7.18 47.48 -21.76
CA PRO A 81 -5.96 46.92 -22.38
C PRO A 81 -4.71 46.70 -21.49
N SER A 82 -3.77 45.95 -22.07
CA SER A 82 -2.37 45.78 -21.65
C SER A 82 -1.57 47.10 -21.59
N PRO A 83 -0.44 47.07 -20.85
CA PRO A 83 0.76 47.79 -21.29
C PRO A 83 1.99 46.87 -21.42
N LYS A 84 2.84 47.24 -22.40
CA LYS A 84 4.20 46.77 -22.70
C LYS A 84 5.03 48.06 -22.97
N PRO A 85 6.36 48.02 -23.10
CA PRO A 85 7.41 47.68 -22.13
C PRO A 85 8.29 48.92 -21.81
N ALA A 86 8.98 48.94 -20.67
CA ALA A 86 10.04 49.93 -20.40
C ALA A 86 11.43 49.27 -20.42
N SER A 87 12.41 49.96 -20.98
CA SER A 87 13.86 49.66 -20.95
C SER A 87 14.61 51.00 -20.84
N PRO A 88 15.94 51.05 -20.60
CA PRO A 88 16.59 50.82 -19.30
C PRO A 88 17.58 51.95 -18.94
N SER A 89 18.04 52.07 -17.68
CA SER A 89 19.34 52.65 -17.26
C SER A 89 19.43 52.84 -15.72
N PRO A 90 20.63 52.98 -15.12
CA PRO A 90 21.81 52.12 -15.19
C PRO A 90 22.20 51.60 -13.78
N SER A 91 22.91 50.49 -13.71
CA SER A 91 23.47 49.95 -12.47
C SER A 91 24.70 50.73 -12.00
N PRO A 92 24.88 51.00 -10.69
CA PRO A 92 26.20 51.24 -10.14
C PRO A 92 26.85 49.91 -9.77
N SER A 93 28.05 49.69 -10.31
CA SER A 93 28.95 48.59 -9.98
C SER A 93 29.41 48.69 -8.53
N THR A 94 29.03 47.73 -7.69
CA THR A 94 29.71 47.45 -6.43
C THR A 94 30.47 46.14 -6.54
N SER A 95 31.80 46.27 -6.49
CA SER A 95 32.76 45.18 -6.42
C SER A 95 32.56 44.39 -5.12
N LEU A 96 32.02 43.18 -5.19
CA LEU A 96 32.02 42.25 -4.08
C LEU A 96 33.27 41.38 -4.14
N SER A 97 34.15 41.63 -3.19
CA SER A 97 35.31 40.83 -2.84
C SER A 97 34.88 39.37 -2.62
N ARG A 98 35.50 38.46 -3.38
CA ARG A 98 35.20 37.02 -3.37
C ARG A 98 35.88 36.38 -2.16
N SER A 99 35.25 36.44 -0.99
CA SER A 99 35.63 35.58 0.13
C SER A 99 35.04 34.20 -0.12
N GLY A 100 35.90 33.23 -0.43
CA GLY A 100 35.52 31.84 -0.65
C GLY A 100 35.15 31.16 0.65
N ALA A 101 33.88 31.27 1.06
CA ALA A 101 33.28 30.31 1.97
C ALA A 101 32.82 29.11 1.14
N ALA A 102 33.45 27.96 1.34
CA ALA A 102 32.95 26.69 0.85
C ALA A 102 31.56 26.46 1.49
N VAL A 103 30.50 26.62 0.69
CA VAL A 103 29.17 26.16 1.08
C VAL A 103 29.25 24.64 1.07
N GLU A 104 29.35 24.06 2.25
CA GLU A 104 29.18 22.64 2.47
C GLU A 104 27.83 22.24 1.89
N ARG A 105 27.89 21.48 0.80
CA ARG A 105 26.72 21.09 0.04
C ARG A 105 25.99 20.05 0.88
N GLU A 106 24.93 20.48 1.55
CA GLU A 106 24.07 19.61 2.36
C GLU A 106 23.75 18.33 1.57
N PRO A 107 23.96 17.13 2.14
CA PRO A 107 23.77 15.89 1.42
C PRO A 107 22.31 15.80 0.98
N ARG A 108 22.07 15.79 -0.33
CA ARG A 108 20.75 15.56 -0.88
C ARG A 108 20.24 14.20 -0.38
N PRO A 109 18.98 14.09 0.07
CA PRO A 109 18.44 12.80 0.48
C PRO A 109 18.63 11.80 -0.65
N SER A 110 19.17 10.63 -0.31
CA SER A 110 19.37 9.55 -1.28
C SER A 110 18.02 9.19 -1.89
N THR A 111 17.93 9.24 -3.22
CA THR A 111 16.74 8.78 -3.93
C THR A 111 16.68 7.27 -3.87
N VAL A 112 15.49 6.69 -3.63
CA VAL A 112 15.25 5.25 -3.77
C VAL A 112 15.72 4.79 -5.14
N SER A 113 16.43 3.68 -5.21
CA SER A 113 16.82 3.10 -6.51
C SER A 113 15.59 2.85 -7.40
N ALA A 114 15.64 3.32 -8.64
CA ALA A 114 14.56 3.09 -9.62
C ALA A 114 14.39 1.61 -10.02
N LEU A 115 15.27 0.72 -9.54
CA LEU A 115 15.27 -0.70 -9.83
C LEU A 115 14.38 -1.46 -8.84
N LEU A 116 13.08 -1.16 -8.82
CA LEU A 116 12.12 -1.83 -7.94
C LEU A 116 11.99 -3.33 -8.26
N TYR A 117 11.77 -4.13 -7.21
CA TYR A 117 11.63 -5.57 -7.29
C TYR A 117 10.23 -5.97 -7.72
N ARG A 118 10.18 -6.89 -8.69
CA ARG A 118 8.95 -7.54 -9.14
C ARG A 118 8.84 -8.90 -8.47
N HIS A 119 7.95 -9.00 -7.48
CA HIS A 119 7.74 -10.25 -6.77
C HIS A 119 7.13 -11.33 -7.69
N PRO A 120 7.76 -12.52 -7.83
CA PRO A 120 7.29 -13.56 -8.75
C PRO A 120 5.98 -14.22 -8.31
N ASP A 121 5.67 -14.19 -7.02
CA ASP A 121 4.50 -14.84 -6.43
C ASP A 121 3.39 -13.80 -6.22
N SER A 122 2.79 -13.34 -7.32
CA SER A 122 1.65 -12.43 -7.30
C SER A 122 0.43 -13.03 -8.01
N HIS A 123 -0.76 -12.66 -7.55
CA HIS A 123 -2.01 -13.15 -8.13
C HIS A 123 -2.15 -12.85 -9.63
N VAL A 124 -1.64 -11.70 -10.09
CA VAL A 124 -1.64 -11.38 -11.53
C VAL A 124 -0.75 -12.33 -12.33
N LEU A 125 0.38 -12.75 -11.76
CA LEU A 125 1.27 -13.74 -12.38
C LEU A 125 0.69 -15.14 -12.38
N ASP A 126 0.00 -15.54 -11.32
CA ASP A 126 -0.77 -16.78 -11.28
C ASP A 126 -1.85 -16.78 -12.38
N TRP A 127 -2.59 -15.67 -12.49
CA TRP A 127 -3.64 -15.53 -13.50
C TRP A 127 -3.07 -15.62 -14.92
N VAL A 128 -2.00 -14.90 -15.23
CA VAL A 128 -1.34 -14.94 -16.55
C VAL A 128 -0.85 -16.35 -16.89
N ARG A 129 -0.28 -17.08 -15.92
CA ARG A 129 0.18 -18.47 -16.11
C ARG A 129 -0.98 -19.45 -16.35
N ALA A 130 -2.11 -19.24 -15.67
CA ALA A 130 -3.28 -20.11 -15.78
C ALA A 130 -4.11 -19.86 -17.06
N HIS A 131 -3.99 -18.68 -17.68
CA HIS A 131 -4.83 -18.26 -18.81
C HIS A 131 -4.02 -17.89 -20.07
N PRO A 132 -3.13 -18.76 -20.59
CA PRO A 132 -2.24 -18.40 -21.70
C PRO A 132 -2.97 -18.11 -23.02
N SER A 133 -4.18 -18.64 -23.21
CA SER A 133 -5.01 -18.44 -24.41
C SER A 133 -6.08 -17.34 -24.27
N ASP A 134 -6.19 -16.69 -23.11
CA ASP A 134 -7.14 -15.58 -22.94
C ASP A 134 -6.67 -14.36 -23.76
N PRO A 135 -7.54 -13.74 -24.57
CA PRO A 135 -7.15 -12.62 -25.43
C PRO A 135 -6.63 -11.39 -24.65
N ARG A 136 -6.94 -11.27 -23.35
CA ARG A 136 -6.46 -10.20 -22.47
C ARG A 136 -5.05 -10.46 -21.94
N THR A 137 -4.58 -11.70 -21.96
CA THR A 137 -3.31 -12.11 -21.34
C THR A 137 -2.11 -11.31 -21.83
N PRO A 138 -1.89 -11.06 -23.14
CA PRO A 138 -0.76 -10.24 -23.59
C PRO A 138 -0.78 -8.82 -23.01
N LEU A 139 -1.97 -8.21 -22.90
CA LEU A 139 -2.13 -6.86 -22.37
C LEU A 139 -1.91 -6.83 -20.85
N ILE A 140 -2.53 -7.74 -20.11
CA ILE A 140 -2.37 -7.85 -18.65
C ILE A 140 -0.90 -8.15 -18.30
N ALA A 141 -0.27 -9.07 -19.03
CA ALA A 141 1.13 -9.42 -18.83
C ALA A 141 2.04 -8.20 -19.00
N SER A 142 1.92 -7.48 -20.11
CA SER A 142 2.81 -6.35 -20.45
C SER A 142 2.53 -5.06 -19.69
N ARG A 143 1.27 -4.82 -19.27
CA ARG A 143 0.87 -3.55 -18.64
C ARG A 143 0.74 -3.62 -17.13
N ILE A 144 0.45 -4.78 -16.56
CA ILE A 144 0.25 -4.96 -15.13
C ILE A 144 1.28 -5.95 -14.58
N ALA A 145 1.32 -7.17 -15.10
CA ALA A 145 2.11 -8.23 -14.51
C ALA A 145 3.62 -7.95 -14.58
N ASP A 146 4.11 -7.24 -15.60
CA ASP A 146 5.53 -6.88 -15.77
C ASP A 146 5.96 -5.66 -14.92
N ARG A 147 5.06 -5.07 -14.14
CA ARG A 147 5.37 -3.93 -13.28
C ARG A 147 5.75 -4.39 -11.87
N PRO A 148 6.82 -3.83 -11.26
CA PRO A 148 7.04 -3.94 -9.83
C PRO A 148 5.83 -3.43 -9.06
N ALA A 149 5.45 -4.14 -8.01
CA ALA A 149 4.37 -3.79 -7.11
C ALA A 149 4.77 -4.13 -5.67
N ALA A 150 4.18 -3.44 -4.71
CA ALA A 150 4.46 -3.69 -3.31
C ALA A 150 3.90 -5.05 -2.85
N VAL A 151 4.62 -5.71 -1.95
CA VAL A 151 4.14 -6.92 -1.27
C VAL A 151 3.47 -6.52 0.03
N TRP A 152 2.23 -6.92 0.24
CA TRP A 152 1.45 -6.59 1.43
C TRP A 152 1.60 -7.68 2.49
N LEU A 153 1.97 -7.30 3.71
CA LEU A 153 2.16 -8.19 4.84
C LEU A 153 1.03 -7.91 5.85
N THR A 154 0.02 -8.78 5.84
CA THR A 154 -1.25 -8.58 6.57
C THR A 154 -1.53 -9.65 7.63
N ASP A 155 -0.83 -10.78 7.59
CA ASP A 155 -0.95 -11.85 8.58
C ASP A 155 -0.32 -11.38 9.90
N PRO A 156 -1.09 -11.25 11.00
CA PRO A 156 -0.59 -10.74 12.27
C PRO A 156 0.30 -11.75 13.03
N SER A 157 0.57 -12.93 12.46
CA SER A 157 1.47 -13.93 13.05
C SER A 157 2.95 -13.51 12.98
N PRO A 158 3.66 -13.37 14.12
CA PRO A 158 5.08 -12.98 14.13
C PRO A 158 6.00 -13.97 13.40
N SER A 159 5.74 -15.27 13.51
CA SER A 159 6.59 -16.28 12.85
C SER A 159 6.39 -16.29 11.33
N ALA A 160 5.18 -16.00 10.86
CA ALA A 160 4.89 -15.90 9.44
C ALA A 160 5.57 -14.67 8.82
N VAL A 161 5.38 -13.48 9.41
CA VAL A 161 5.87 -12.22 8.83
C VAL A 161 7.40 -12.19 8.67
N ALA A 162 8.15 -12.65 9.67
CA ALA A 162 9.62 -12.63 9.60
C ALA A 162 10.15 -13.47 8.41
N SER A 163 9.51 -14.62 8.15
CA SER A 163 9.87 -15.50 7.04
C SER A 163 9.46 -14.91 5.68
N GLN A 164 8.28 -14.29 5.60
CA GLN A 164 7.76 -13.66 4.39
C GLN A 164 8.62 -12.46 3.98
N VAL A 165 8.93 -11.56 4.93
CA VAL A 165 9.81 -10.41 4.70
C VAL A 165 11.17 -10.90 4.19
N ARG A 166 11.78 -11.88 4.86
CA ARG A 166 13.09 -12.43 4.45
C ARG A 166 13.06 -13.05 3.05
N ALA A 167 11.97 -13.74 2.70
CA ALA A 167 11.82 -14.32 1.36
C ALA A 167 11.77 -13.22 0.28
N VAL A 168 11.02 -12.15 0.51
CA VAL A 168 10.91 -11.03 -0.43
C VAL A 168 12.24 -10.28 -0.55
N THR A 169 12.88 -9.93 0.58
CA THR A 169 14.12 -9.14 0.58
C THR A 169 15.30 -9.92 0.01
N SER A 170 15.44 -11.21 0.32
CA SER A 170 16.48 -12.06 -0.29
C SER A 170 16.27 -12.28 -1.79
N GLY A 171 15.02 -12.46 -2.24
CA GLY A 171 14.69 -12.55 -3.67
C GLY A 171 15.02 -11.27 -4.44
N ALA A 172 14.75 -10.11 -3.83
CA ALA A 172 15.10 -8.80 -4.38
C ALA A 172 16.63 -8.60 -4.46
N ALA A 173 17.34 -8.95 -3.38
CA ALA A 173 18.80 -8.87 -3.31
C ALA A 173 19.49 -9.73 -4.38
N ALA A 174 18.99 -10.95 -4.61
CA ALA A 174 19.50 -11.84 -5.65
C ALA A 174 19.42 -11.23 -7.07
N GLN A 175 18.49 -10.29 -7.30
CA GLN A 175 18.30 -9.59 -8.56
C GLN A 175 18.86 -8.16 -8.55
N ARG A 176 19.49 -7.73 -7.45
CA ARG A 176 19.95 -6.35 -7.22
C ARG A 176 18.82 -5.32 -7.41
N ARG A 177 17.64 -5.65 -6.87
CA ARG A 177 16.43 -4.82 -6.91
C ARG A 177 16.03 -4.41 -5.49
N VAL A 178 15.22 -3.35 -5.39
CA VAL A 178 14.70 -2.83 -4.12
C VAL A 178 13.25 -3.28 -3.94
N PRO A 179 12.91 -4.08 -2.92
CA PRO A 179 11.53 -4.43 -2.63
C PRO A 179 10.77 -3.28 -1.99
N VAL A 180 9.46 -3.22 -2.27
CA VAL A 180 8.51 -2.37 -1.56
C VAL A 180 7.63 -3.30 -0.73
N LEU A 181 7.64 -3.11 0.57
CA LEU A 181 6.85 -3.88 1.53
C LEU A 181 5.80 -2.97 2.16
N VAL A 182 4.58 -3.46 2.32
CA VAL A 182 3.53 -2.76 3.06
C VAL A 182 3.30 -3.48 4.37
N ALA A 183 3.63 -2.82 5.48
CA ALA A 183 3.25 -3.28 6.81
C ALA A 183 1.79 -2.87 7.04
N TYR A 184 0.88 -3.83 7.20
CA TYR A 184 -0.56 -3.55 7.28
C TYR A 184 -1.24 -4.49 8.29
N ALA A 185 -0.86 -4.37 9.56
CA ALA A 185 -1.32 -5.24 10.63
C ALA A 185 -1.72 -4.49 11.92
N ILE A 186 -1.90 -3.16 11.88
CA ILE A 186 -2.32 -2.37 13.05
C ILE A 186 -3.68 -2.86 13.59
N PRO A 187 -3.88 -2.96 14.92
CA PRO A 187 -5.18 -3.27 15.53
C PRO A 187 -6.25 -2.23 15.17
N ASP A 188 -7.51 -2.67 15.14
CA ASP A 188 -8.67 -1.86 14.70
C ASP A 188 -8.45 -1.27 13.30
N ARG A 189 -7.83 -2.05 12.42
CA ARG A 189 -7.60 -1.66 11.02
C ARG A 189 -8.93 -1.35 10.35
N ASP A 190 -8.93 -0.30 9.53
CA ASP A 190 -10.11 0.17 8.81
C ASP A 190 -11.33 0.48 9.70
N CYS A 191 -11.15 0.59 11.02
CA CYS A 191 -12.22 0.86 11.99
C CYS A 191 -13.46 -0.04 11.84
N GLY A 192 -13.28 -1.30 11.42
CA GLY A 192 -14.39 -2.23 11.13
C GLY A 192 -14.95 -2.15 9.70
N GLY A 193 -14.24 -1.50 8.78
CA GLY A 193 -14.57 -1.41 7.36
C GLY A 193 -14.23 -2.69 6.58
N ALA A 194 -14.24 -2.58 5.24
CA ALA A 194 -14.04 -3.72 4.34
C ALA A 194 -12.68 -4.41 4.48
N SER A 195 -11.68 -3.70 5.00
CA SER A 195 -10.32 -4.20 5.25
C SER A 195 -10.04 -4.39 6.75
N GLU A 196 -11.07 -4.61 7.57
CA GLU A 196 -10.92 -4.83 9.01
C GLU A 196 -9.93 -5.95 9.36
N GLY A 197 -9.46 -5.94 10.61
CA GLY A 197 -8.53 -6.92 11.16
C GLY A 197 -7.30 -6.28 11.79
N GLY A 198 -6.15 -6.91 11.59
CA GLY A 198 -4.88 -6.56 12.23
C GLY A 198 -4.54 -7.45 13.41
N ALA A 199 -3.50 -7.08 14.14
CA ALA A 199 -3.10 -7.72 15.38
C ALA A 199 -4.21 -7.58 16.45
N PRO A 200 -4.30 -8.51 17.41
CA PRO A 200 -5.34 -8.48 18.44
C PRO A 200 -5.23 -7.27 19.38
N ASP A 201 -4.02 -6.76 19.59
CA ASP A 201 -3.73 -5.60 20.43
C ASP A 201 -2.38 -4.96 20.01
N LEU A 202 -2.06 -3.81 20.60
CA LEU A 202 -0.85 -3.05 20.25
C LEU A 202 0.44 -3.73 20.72
N ASP A 203 0.41 -4.55 21.78
CA ASP A 203 1.59 -5.31 22.21
C ASP A 203 1.92 -6.42 21.21
N ALA A 204 0.89 -7.08 20.65
CA ALA A 204 1.02 -8.05 19.60
C ALA A 204 1.50 -7.40 18.28
N TYR A 205 1.01 -6.20 17.99
CA TYR A 205 1.50 -5.39 16.87
C TYR A 205 2.98 -5.04 17.01
N ASP A 206 3.41 -4.57 18.18
CA ASP A 206 4.81 -4.23 18.40
C ASP A 206 5.73 -5.46 18.24
N ARG A 207 5.33 -6.62 18.79
CA ARG A 207 6.04 -7.90 18.56
C ARG A 207 6.05 -8.32 17.09
N TRP A 208 4.96 -8.05 16.37
CA TRP A 208 4.87 -8.31 14.94
C TRP A 208 5.83 -7.42 14.15
N ILE A 209 5.96 -6.13 14.51
CA ILE A 209 6.94 -5.23 13.90
C ILE A 209 8.38 -5.67 14.20
N ASP A 210 8.68 -6.10 15.43
CA ASP A 210 10.00 -6.66 15.76
C ASP A 210 10.32 -7.86 14.85
N ALA A 211 9.33 -8.74 14.64
CA ALA A 211 9.48 -9.89 13.76
C ALA A 211 9.62 -9.48 12.27
N PHE A 212 8.82 -8.52 11.79
CA PHE A 212 8.95 -7.93 10.46
C PHE A 212 10.38 -7.38 10.26
N ALA A 213 10.86 -6.59 11.20
CA ALA A 213 12.18 -5.96 11.18
C ALA A 213 13.31 -7.00 11.16
N SER A 214 13.17 -8.10 11.91
CA SER A 214 14.13 -9.22 11.89
C SER A 214 14.27 -9.92 10.53
N GLY A 215 13.27 -9.76 9.65
CA GLY A 215 13.25 -10.29 8.29
C GLY A 215 13.92 -9.40 7.24
N LEU A 216 14.13 -8.10 7.53
CA LEU A 216 14.58 -7.12 6.53
C LEU A 216 15.93 -7.47 5.91
N GLY A 217 16.89 -7.91 6.72
CA GLY A 217 18.27 -8.09 6.30
C GLY A 217 19.01 -6.75 6.30
N SER A 218 19.85 -6.51 5.30
CA SER A 218 20.69 -5.30 5.19
C SER A 218 20.69 -4.69 3.78
N GLY A 219 19.78 -5.14 2.92
CA GLY A 219 19.61 -4.60 1.58
C GLY A 219 18.64 -3.43 1.60
N GLU A 220 18.82 -2.46 0.70
CA GLU A 220 17.85 -1.36 0.58
C GLU A 220 16.43 -1.89 0.33
N VAL A 221 15.48 -1.38 1.11
CA VAL A 221 14.06 -1.78 1.11
C VAL A 221 13.21 -0.53 1.36
N VAL A 222 12.07 -0.44 0.68
CA VAL A 222 11.04 0.57 0.98
C VAL A 222 9.97 -0.10 1.84
N VAL A 223 9.61 0.54 2.96
CA VAL A 223 8.52 0.10 3.83
C VAL A 223 7.44 1.18 3.85
N VAL A 224 6.24 0.83 3.42
CA VAL A 224 5.02 1.63 3.62
C VAL A 224 4.40 1.20 4.94
N LEU A 225 4.35 2.12 5.89
CA LEU A 225 3.91 1.83 7.25
C LEU A 225 2.43 2.16 7.42
N GLU A 226 1.63 1.10 7.56
CA GLU A 226 0.23 1.10 7.96
C GLU A 226 -0.65 2.08 7.17
N PRO A 227 -0.97 1.75 5.89
CA PRO A 227 -1.96 2.48 5.10
C PRO A 227 -3.20 2.87 5.88
N ASP A 228 -3.65 4.12 5.71
CA ASP A 228 -4.82 4.74 6.33
C ASP A 228 -4.80 4.87 7.87
N SER A 229 -3.85 4.24 8.56
CA SER A 229 -3.87 4.14 10.03
C SER A 229 -3.83 5.48 10.75
N VAL A 230 -3.18 6.48 10.14
CA VAL A 230 -3.08 7.87 10.64
C VAL A 230 -4.28 8.69 10.20
N ALA A 231 -4.64 8.66 8.91
CA ALA A 231 -5.74 9.44 8.35
C ALA A 231 -7.10 9.01 8.91
N GLN A 232 -7.33 7.71 9.12
CA GLN A 232 -8.60 7.17 9.61
C GLN A 232 -8.68 7.13 11.15
N ALA A 233 -7.66 7.60 11.87
CA ALA A 233 -7.57 7.49 13.33
C ALA A 233 -8.66 8.28 14.09
N GLY A 234 -9.45 9.12 13.41
CA GLY A 234 -10.59 9.84 13.98
C GLY A 234 -11.72 8.94 14.49
N CYS A 235 -11.77 7.67 14.06
CA CYS A 235 -12.73 6.70 14.56
C CYS A 235 -12.42 6.22 15.99
N LEU A 236 -11.19 6.43 16.47
CA LEU A 236 -10.75 6.00 17.79
C LEU A 236 -10.98 7.10 18.84
N SER A 237 -11.14 6.68 20.10
CA SER A 237 -11.06 7.61 21.22
C SER A 237 -9.67 8.25 21.28
N ALA A 238 -9.56 9.44 21.90
CA ALA A 238 -8.28 10.16 21.99
C ALA A 238 -7.16 9.32 22.61
N GLY A 239 -7.47 8.53 23.64
CA GLY A 239 -6.52 7.61 24.29
C GLY A 239 -6.03 6.52 23.33
N ARG A 240 -6.96 5.79 22.70
CA ARG A 240 -6.62 4.72 21.74
C ARG A 240 -5.85 5.25 20.53
N ARG A 241 -6.20 6.45 20.05
CA ARG A 241 -5.46 7.14 18.98
C ARG A 241 -4.02 7.44 19.41
N ALA A 242 -3.81 7.95 20.61
CA ALA A 242 -2.47 8.23 21.12
C ALA A 242 -1.64 6.93 21.27
N GLU A 243 -2.24 5.84 21.74
CA GLU A 243 -1.59 4.53 21.84
C GLU A 243 -1.20 3.95 20.47
N ARG A 244 -2.10 4.05 19.47
CA ARG A 244 -1.80 3.69 18.07
C ARG A 244 -0.61 4.49 17.56
N PHE A 245 -0.63 5.81 17.71
CA PHE A 245 0.44 6.69 17.23
C PHE A 245 1.77 6.42 17.95
N ALA A 246 1.75 6.10 19.25
CA ALA A 246 2.95 5.69 19.97
C ALA A 246 3.53 4.38 19.41
N SER A 247 2.69 3.43 19.02
CA SER A 247 3.10 2.15 18.41
C SER A 247 3.65 2.36 17.00
N LEU A 248 3.03 3.21 16.17
CA LEU A 248 3.58 3.61 14.87
C LEU A 248 4.94 4.31 15.00
N ALA A 249 5.12 5.15 16.03
CA ALA A 249 6.40 5.80 16.31
C ALA A 249 7.47 4.79 16.71
N ARG A 250 7.12 3.78 17.52
CA ARG A 250 8.02 2.65 17.85
C ARG A 250 8.36 1.86 16.59
N ALA A 251 7.37 1.55 15.76
CA ALA A 251 7.55 0.76 14.56
C ALA A 251 8.58 1.36 13.60
N GLY A 252 8.46 2.65 13.29
CA GLY A 252 9.45 3.33 12.44
C GLY A 252 10.87 3.25 13.01
N ARG A 253 11.05 3.44 14.33
CA ARG A 253 12.37 3.33 14.98
C ARG A 253 12.93 1.91 14.91
N VAL A 254 12.10 0.90 15.16
CA VAL A 254 12.50 -0.52 15.10
C VAL A 254 12.96 -0.88 13.68
N LEU A 255 12.20 -0.48 12.67
CA LEU A 255 12.55 -0.74 11.26
C LEU A 255 13.88 -0.08 10.87
N LYS A 256 14.06 1.21 11.22
CA LYS A 256 15.31 1.95 10.95
C LYS A 256 16.52 1.38 11.71
N ALA A 257 16.31 0.89 12.93
CA ALA A 257 17.38 0.29 13.73
C ALA A 257 17.79 -1.09 13.20
N ALA A 258 16.84 -1.89 12.72
CA ALA A 258 17.10 -3.21 12.15
C ALA A 258 17.83 -3.13 10.81
N ASP A 259 17.47 -2.16 9.96
CA ASP A 259 18.17 -1.88 8.71
C ASP A 259 18.31 -0.37 8.47
N PRO A 260 19.51 0.20 8.68
CA PRO A 260 19.77 1.61 8.41
C PRO A 260 19.54 2.03 6.94
N ARG A 261 19.50 1.07 6.00
CA ARG A 261 19.19 1.30 4.58
C ARG A 261 17.70 1.17 4.25
N ALA A 262 16.87 0.74 5.20
CA ALA A 262 15.43 0.76 5.03
C ALA A 262 14.93 2.20 4.89
N ARG A 263 14.01 2.41 3.95
CA ARG A 263 13.33 3.67 3.67
C ARG A 263 11.91 3.56 4.17
N VAL A 264 11.61 4.16 5.32
CA VAL A 264 10.32 4.01 6.00
C VAL A 264 9.43 5.21 5.70
N TYR A 265 8.28 4.98 5.08
CA TYR A 265 7.32 6.01 4.73
C TYR A 265 6.01 5.79 5.48
N TYR A 266 5.58 6.79 6.25
CA TYR A 266 4.31 6.76 6.95
C TYR A 266 3.17 7.08 5.97
N ASP A 267 2.10 6.31 5.98
CA ASP A 267 0.94 6.65 5.16
C ASP A 267 0.30 7.98 5.59
N ALA A 268 0.04 8.84 4.61
CA ALA A 268 -0.48 10.19 4.79
C ALA A 268 -1.89 10.37 4.21
N GLY A 269 -2.60 9.28 3.93
CA GLY A 269 -3.87 9.30 3.21
C GLY A 269 -3.68 9.86 1.79
N HIS A 270 -4.51 10.84 1.41
CA HIS A 270 -4.47 11.43 0.08
C HIS A 270 -5.05 12.86 0.07
N SER A 271 -4.83 13.60 -1.04
CA SER A 271 -5.23 15.02 -1.21
C SER A 271 -6.71 15.35 -1.05
N GLY A 272 -7.56 14.33 -0.98
CA GLY A 272 -9.02 14.45 -0.88
C GLY A 272 -9.58 14.11 0.49
N TRP A 273 -8.73 13.79 1.48
CA TRP A 273 -9.16 13.32 2.80
C TRP A 273 -9.09 14.42 3.86
N HIS A 274 -7.87 14.81 4.26
CA HIS A 274 -7.63 15.82 5.30
C HIS A 274 -6.92 17.04 4.75
N PRO A 275 -7.12 18.24 5.32
CA PRO A 275 -6.24 19.37 5.06
C PRO A 275 -4.78 19.03 5.41
N ALA A 276 -3.84 19.47 4.59
CA ALA A 276 -2.42 19.11 4.75
C ALA A 276 -1.83 19.42 6.14
N GLY A 277 -2.20 20.56 6.73
CA GLY A 277 -1.74 20.93 8.07
C GLY A 277 -2.28 20.02 9.19
N GLU A 278 -3.52 19.51 9.03
CA GLU A 278 -4.12 18.56 9.96
C GLU A 278 -3.44 17.20 9.84
N GLN A 279 -3.28 16.68 8.62
CA GLN A 279 -2.57 15.43 8.40
C GLN A 279 -1.13 15.48 8.93
N ALA A 280 -0.43 16.59 8.70
CA ALA A 280 0.92 16.80 9.24
C ALA A 280 0.96 16.77 10.78
N ALA A 281 -0.06 17.31 11.46
CA ALA A 281 -0.16 17.26 12.91
C ALA A 281 -0.38 15.84 13.45
N LEU A 282 -1.16 15.02 12.76
CA LEU A 282 -1.36 13.60 13.09
C LEU A 282 -0.09 12.78 12.84
N LEU A 283 0.54 12.96 11.68
CA LEU A 283 1.80 12.33 11.31
C LEU A 283 2.93 12.64 12.30
N ARG A 284 3.00 13.88 12.79
CA ARG A 284 3.97 14.27 13.82
C ARG A 284 3.78 13.48 15.12
N GLN A 285 2.53 13.32 15.56
CA GLN A 285 2.20 12.51 16.74
C GLN A 285 2.56 11.02 16.54
N ALA A 286 2.39 10.51 15.32
CA ALA A 286 2.77 9.14 14.93
C ALA A 286 4.29 8.96 14.75
N GLY A 287 5.11 10.00 14.89
CA GLY A 287 6.57 9.92 14.81
C GLY A 287 7.16 10.11 13.41
N ALA A 288 6.36 10.51 12.41
CA ALA A 288 6.84 10.69 11.03
C ALA A 288 7.81 11.88 10.85
N ALA A 289 7.84 12.84 11.79
CA ALA A 289 8.67 14.04 11.72
C ALA A 289 10.14 13.82 12.12
N SER A 290 10.54 12.60 12.50
CA SER A 290 11.89 12.29 12.97
C SER A 290 12.64 11.38 11.99
N ALA A 291 13.89 11.76 11.64
CA ALA A 291 14.76 10.91 10.83
C ALA A 291 15.15 9.58 11.51
N ALA A 292 14.96 9.47 12.84
CA ALA A 292 15.19 8.23 13.57
C ALA A 292 14.11 7.17 13.28
N SER A 293 12.96 7.57 12.74
CA SER A 293 11.82 6.69 12.47
C SER A 293 11.30 6.75 11.04
N SER A 294 11.61 7.80 10.28
CA SER A 294 10.95 8.11 9.02
C SER A 294 11.92 8.64 7.98
N ASP A 295 11.68 8.26 6.72
CA ASP A 295 12.25 8.83 5.51
C ASP A 295 11.20 9.69 4.75
N GLY A 296 9.98 9.82 5.30
CA GLY A 296 8.95 10.71 4.80
C GLY A 296 7.54 10.13 4.83
N ILE A 297 6.74 10.51 3.84
CA ILE A 297 5.33 10.10 3.71
C ILE A 297 5.08 9.24 2.47
N PHE A 298 4.05 8.40 2.54
CA PHE A 298 3.46 7.71 1.40
C PHE A 298 2.02 8.20 1.22
N SER A 299 1.58 8.50 0.00
CA SER A 299 0.24 9.01 -0.27
C SER A 299 -0.49 8.22 -1.35
N ASN A 300 -1.80 8.37 -1.39
CA ASN A 300 -2.69 7.83 -2.41
C ASN A 300 -2.80 6.30 -2.43
N VAL A 301 -2.33 5.60 -1.39
CA VAL A 301 -2.36 4.13 -1.30
C VAL A 301 -3.77 3.65 -1.61
N SER A 302 -3.89 2.76 -2.60
CA SER A 302 -5.19 2.22 -3.01
C SER A 302 -6.23 3.27 -3.45
N ASN A 303 -5.84 4.50 -3.76
CA ASN A 303 -6.74 5.57 -4.18
C ASN A 303 -6.47 5.98 -5.65
N PHE A 304 -7.11 7.05 -6.11
CA PHE A 304 -7.21 7.43 -7.51
C PHE A 304 -6.89 8.92 -7.75
N ARG A 305 -6.44 9.66 -6.74
CA ARG A 305 -6.13 11.09 -6.88
C ARG A 305 -5.03 11.30 -7.92
N THR A 306 -5.16 12.36 -8.71
CA THR A 306 -4.19 12.61 -9.79
C THR A 306 -2.80 12.84 -9.20
N THR A 307 -1.76 12.41 -9.91
CA THR A 307 -0.38 12.62 -9.44
C THR A 307 -0.08 14.10 -9.20
N SER A 308 -0.66 15.02 -9.96
CA SER A 308 -0.49 16.46 -9.74
C SER A 308 -1.11 16.96 -8.43
N ASP A 309 -2.27 16.42 -8.05
CA ASP A 309 -2.93 16.78 -6.80
C ASP A 309 -2.11 16.25 -5.61
N GLU A 310 -1.68 14.99 -5.68
CA GLU A 310 -0.85 14.36 -4.64
C GLU A 310 0.50 15.07 -4.49
N ILE A 311 1.20 15.43 -5.58
CA ILE A 311 2.44 16.21 -5.49
C ILE A 311 2.23 17.54 -4.75
N THR A 312 1.10 18.22 -5.02
CA THR A 312 0.78 19.50 -4.37
C THR A 312 0.46 19.31 -2.90
N TYR A 313 -0.31 18.26 -2.58
CA TYR A 313 -0.68 17.90 -1.22
C TYR A 313 0.53 17.47 -0.39
N ASP A 314 1.34 16.54 -0.88
CA ASP A 314 2.49 15.97 -0.18
C ASP A 314 3.53 17.02 0.16
N ARG A 315 3.78 17.98 -0.74
CA ARG A 315 4.66 19.13 -0.46
C ARG A 315 4.14 19.94 0.73
N ARG A 316 2.85 20.25 0.75
CA ARG A 316 2.23 20.99 1.85
C ARG A 316 2.25 20.20 3.16
N VAL A 317 2.05 18.89 3.10
CA VAL A 317 2.15 18.01 4.28
C VAL A 317 3.57 18.00 4.82
N LEU A 318 4.59 17.81 3.96
CA LEU A 318 5.99 17.82 4.37
C LEU A 318 6.43 19.18 4.93
N ASP A 319 6.03 20.29 4.29
CA ASP A 319 6.30 21.65 4.76
C ASP A 319 5.69 21.87 6.16
N ALA A 320 4.44 21.45 6.36
CA ALA A 320 3.75 21.58 7.64
C ALA A 320 4.25 20.57 8.70
N LEU A 321 4.79 19.42 8.30
CA LEU A 321 5.30 18.39 9.22
C LEU A 321 6.46 18.94 10.04
N GLY A 322 7.30 19.78 9.42
CA GLY A 322 8.42 20.46 10.07
C GLY A 322 9.55 19.51 10.47
N GLY A 323 9.67 18.37 9.76
CA GLY A 323 10.75 17.42 9.97
C GLY A 323 12.05 17.83 9.24
N PRO A 324 13.10 16.98 9.30
CA PRO A 324 14.36 17.24 8.61
C PRO A 324 14.18 17.43 7.09
N ALA A 325 15.03 18.26 6.48
CA ALA A 325 14.99 18.54 5.03
C ALA A 325 15.15 17.29 4.14
N GLY A 326 15.61 16.17 4.71
CA GLY A 326 15.75 14.88 4.01
C GLY A 326 14.46 14.08 3.86
N LEU A 327 13.36 14.45 4.52
CA LEU A 327 12.08 13.74 4.38
C LEU A 327 11.49 13.94 2.99
N GLY A 328 11.04 12.85 2.36
CA GLY A 328 10.46 12.86 1.01
C GLY A 328 9.02 12.34 0.97
N ALA A 329 8.50 12.17 -0.25
CA ALA A 329 7.20 11.55 -0.49
C ALA A 329 7.30 10.46 -1.55
N VAL A 330 6.45 9.45 -1.43
CA VAL A 330 6.18 8.44 -2.48
C VAL A 330 4.68 8.40 -2.71
N ILE A 331 4.26 8.41 -3.98
CA ILE A 331 2.84 8.45 -4.37
C ILE A 331 2.47 7.11 -4.99
N ASP A 332 1.36 6.51 -4.55
CA ASP A 332 0.76 5.40 -5.28
C ASP A 332 0.18 5.89 -6.61
N THR A 333 0.75 5.43 -7.72
CA THR A 333 0.25 5.69 -9.07
C THR A 333 -0.31 4.43 -9.74
N SER A 334 -0.70 3.43 -8.95
CA SER A 334 -1.19 2.14 -9.45
C SER A 334 -2.46 2.28 -10.30
N ARG A 335 -3.37 3.20 -9.93
CA ARG A 335 -4.71 3.30 -10.53
C ARG A 335 -5.17 4.72 -10.85
N ASN A 336 -4.31 5.73 -10.75
CA ASN A 336 -4.73 7.13 -10.85
C ASN A 336 -4.65 7.77 -12.25
N GLY A 337 -4.48 6.96 -13.31
CA GLY A 337 -4.27 7.47 -14.67
C GLY A 337 -5.43 8.32 -15.23
N ASN A 338 -6.66 8.08 -14.77
CA ASN A 338 -7.84 8.86 -15.14
C ASN A 338 -8.36 9.75 -13.99
N GLY A 339 -7.63 9.86 -12.89
CA GLY A 339 -8.12 10.49 -11.67
C GLY A 339 -9.23 9.71 -10.97
N ALA A 340 -9.78 10.31 -9.91
CA ALA A 340 -10.89 9.74 -9.15
C ALA A 340 -12.21 9.80 -9.96
N PRO A 341 -13.08 8.77 -9.84
CA PRO A 341 -14.38 8.79 -10.50
C PRO A 341 -15.26 9.95 -9.99
N ALA A 342 -16.19 10.39 -10.84
CA ALA A 342 -17.17 11.41 -10.46
C ALA A 342 -18.05 10.88 -9.31
N GLY A 343 -18.08 11.61 -8.19
CA GLY A 343 -18.78 11.19 -6.96
C GLY A 343 -17.88 10.69 -5.82
N GLY A 344 -16.57 10.54 -6.07
CA GLY A 344 -15.63 10.01 -5.08
C GLY A 344 -15.38 8.50 -5.24
N ALA A 345 -14.36 8.00 -4.56
CA ALA A 345 -14.06 6.57 -4.45
C ALA A 345 -14.71 6.01 -3.18
#